data_AF-A0A3C0UEH7-F1
#
_entry.id   AF-A0A3C0UEH7-F1
#
_cell.length_a   1.000
_cell.length_b   1.000
_cell.length_c   1.000
_cell.angle_alpha   90.00
_cell.angle_beta   90.00
_cell.angle_gamma   90.00
#
_symmetry.space_group_name_H-M   'P 1'
#
loop_
_entity.id
_entity.type
_entity.pdbx_description
1 polymer ?
#
loop_
_entity_poly.entity_id
_entity_poly.type
_entity_poly.pdbx_seq_one_letter_code
_entity_poly.pdbx_strand_id
1 'polypeptide(L)'
;MFLKVPAVAAAPAEQLAAQWAPVLYLADQSDGMAAPQNVFTTVNFDLHWRLNNNWYNLRFYPLEKAMYYSVVECETHYLIGYYQYYPRYAGGGGHEHDMTGILAAVEKIADGAGQLDMLVTFSNHRWQSWDGNKVRAENGHPLLQVKGETHEINACVKNRTFLQTSSIYALGAGDQLKVHTGYRLIPLEQLWEQRQDIGQGRIFARWGYFDSYNAVKVAAPWGWNYREFNWLANPGEMIQRFRGRHVTACNYLSNPYQVNAIE
;
A
#
# COMPACT_ATOMS: atom_id res chain seq x y z
N MET A 1 6.97 5.57 45.06
CA MET A 1 8.02 4.95 44.23
C MET A 1 7.33 4.42 42.98
N PHE A 2 7.41 5.14 41.86
CA PHE A 2 6.81 4.70 40.61
C PHE A 2 7.81 3.80 39.89
N LEU A 3 7.46 2.52 39.73
CA LEU A 3 8.24 1.57 38.92
C LEU A 3 8.26 2.08 37.48
N LYS A 4 9.46 2.43 37.01
CA LYS A 4 9.72 2.78 35.62
C LYS A 4 9.59 1.49 34.81
N VAL A 5 8.46 1.30 34.14
CA VAL A 5 8.28 0.19 33.18
C VAL A 5 9.40 0.35 32.13
N PRO A 6 10.19 -0.70 31.85
CA PRO A 6 11.23 -0.61 30.83
C PRO A 6 10.57 -0.24 29.50
N ALA A 7 11.16 0.74 28.81
CA ALA A 7 10.74 1.08 27.46
C ALA A 7 10.95 -0.17 26.59
N VAL A 8 9.86 -0.74 26.08
CA VAL A 8 9.92 -1.77 25.05
C VAL A 8 10.59 -1.12 23.84
N ALA A 9 11.69 -1.70 23.35
CA ALA A 9 12.32 -1.22 22.13
C ALA A 9 11.30 -1.27 20.99
N ALA A 10 11.18 -0.18 20.22
CA ALA A 10 10.27 -0.14 19.08
C ALA A 10 10.61 -1.30 18.12
N ALA A 11 9.59 -2.04 17.69
CA ALA A 11 9.77 -3.12 16.73
C ALA A 11 10.30 -2.54 15.40
N PRO A 12 11.28 -3.19 14.74
CA PRO A 12 11.76 -2.75 13.44
C PRO A 12 10.61 -2.64 12.43
N ALA A 13 10.65 -1.61 11.57
CA ALA A 13 9.60 -1.36 10.57
C ALA A 13 9.32 -2.58 9.67
N GLU A 14 10.36 -3.32 9.27
CA GLU A 14 10.19 -4.53 8.45
C GLU A 14 9.40 -5.63 9.17
N GLN A 15 9.59 -5.76 10.50
CA GLN A 15 8.92 -6.78 11.29
C GLN A 15 7.43 -6.44 11.43
N LEU A 16 7.12 -5.17 11.71
CA LEU A 16 5.75 -4.68 11.76
C LEU A 16 5.04 -4.84 10.40
N ALA A 17 5.73 -4.48 9.30
CA ALA A 17 5.20 -4.64 7.95
C ALA A 17 4.98 -6.12 7.59
N ALA A 18 5.89 -7.02 7.98
CA ALA A 18 5.70 -8.45 7.73
C ALA A 18 4.55 -9.02 8.55
N GLN A 19 4.43 -8.65 9.83
CA GLN A 19 3.39 -9.13 10.74
C GLN A 19 1.97 -8.77 10.26
N TRP A 20 1.79 -7.57 9.71
CA TRP A 20 0.48 -7.06 9.28
C TRP A 20 0.28 -7.13 7.76
N ALA A 21 1.19 -7.77 7.03
CA ALA A 21 1.13 -7.87 5.57
C ALA A 21 -0.19 -8.52 5.14
N PRO A 22 -0.91 -8.01 4.14
CA PRO A 22 -2.19 -8.57 3.75
C PRO A 22 -2.04 -9.86 2.93
N VAL A 23 -3.03 -10.75 3.02
CA VAL A 23 -3.22 -11.82 2.03
C VAL A 23 -4.18 -11.29 0.98
N LEU A 24 -3.78 -11.40 -0.29
CA LEU A 24 -4.53 -10.88 -1.43
C LEU A 24 -5.17 -12.01 -2.22
N TYR A 25 -6.46 -11.87 -2.47
CA TYR A 25 -7.20 -12.67 -3.43
C TYR A 25 -7.35 -11.87 -4.71
N LEU A 26 -6.60 -12.24 -5.74
CA LEU A 26 -6.73 -11.61 -7.05
C LEU A 26 -7.90 -12.26 -7.80
N ALA A 27 -8.94 -11.47 -8.03
CA ALA A 27 -10.05 -11.81 -8.90
C ALA A 27 -9.70 -11.39 -10.33
N ASP A 28 -8.78 -12.12 -10.95
CA ASP A 28 -8.34 -11.90 -12.33
C ASP A 28 -8.88 -13.00 -13.25
N GLN A 29 -9.64 -12.63 -14.27
CA GLN A 29 -10.16 -13.57 -15.25
C GLN A 29 -9.41 -13.49 -16.59
N SER A 30 -8.36 -12.68 -16.67
CA SER A 30 -7.54 -12.57 -17.87
C SER A 30 -6.59 -13.77 -17.97
N ASP A 31 -6.82 -14.60 -18.98
CA ASP A 31 -5.84 -15.54 -19.49
C ASP A 31 -5.15 -14.93 -20.74
N GLY A 32 -3.85 -15.21 -20.92
CA GLY A 32 -3.09 -14.77 -22.10
C GLY A 32 -2.30 -13.47 -21.95
N MET A 33 -2.05 -12.77 -23.06
CA MET A 33 -1.06 -11.67 -23.17
C MET A 33 -1.37 -10.42 -22.32
N ALA A 34 -2.60 -10.28 -21.82
CA ALA A 34 -3.00 -9.15 -20.97
C ALA A 34 -2.72 -9.40 -19.48
N ALA A 35 -2.56 -10.64 -19.05
CA ALA A 35 -2.37 -11.02 -17.64
C ALA A 35 -1.20 -10.29 -16.92
N PRO A 36 -0.06 -9.96 -17.57
CA PRO A 36 1.02 -9.24 -16.90
C PRO A 36 0.61 -7.89 -16.31
N GLN A 37 -0.42 -7.23 -16.85
CA GLN A 37 -0.85 -5.92 -16.35
C GLN A 37 -1.46 -5.98 -14.94
N ASN A 38 -1.96 -7.15 -14.52
CA ASN A 38 -2.57 -7.37 -13.20
C ASN A 38 -1.54 -7.82 -12.14
N VAL A 39 -0.25 -7.85 -12.50
CA VAL A 39 0.83 -8.21 -11.59
C VAL A 39 1.43 -6.93 -11.02
N PHE A 40 1.25 -6.74 -9.72
CA PHE A 40 1.89 -5.62 -9.02
C PHE A 40 3.39 -5.87 -8.89
N THR A 41 4.19 -4.84 -9.13
CA THR A 41 5.65 -4.94 -9.21
C THR A 41 6.33 -3.65 -8.77
N THR A 42 7.65 -3.53 -8.93
CA THR A 42 8.38 -2.27 -8.67
C THR A 42 8.22 -1.28 -9.81
N VAL A 43 8.34 0.02 -9.51
CA VAL A 43 8.30 1.06 -10.55
C VAL A 43 9.47 0.98 -11.53
N ASN A 44 10.55 0.32 -11.15
CA ASN A 44 11.76 0.11 -11.95
C ASN A 44 11.92 -1.38 -12.35
N PHE A 45 10.82 -2.11 -12.57
CA PHE A 45 10.85 -3.54 -12.91
C PHE A 45 11.67 -3.87 -14.17
N ASP A 46 11.82 -2.89 -15.06
CA ASP A 46 12.62 -2.91 -16.27
C ASP A 46 14.06 -2.44 -16.06
N LEU A 47 14.50 -2.43 -14.80
CA LEU A 47 15.87 -2.18 -14.33
C LEU A 47 16.35 -0.73 -14.53
N HIS A 48 15.44 0.22 -14.76
CA HIS A 48 15.76 1.64 -14.86
C HIS A 48 14.67 2.52 -14.24
N TRP A 49 14.99 3.80 -14.01
CA TRP A 49 14.11 4.77 -13.35
C TRP A 49 13.38 5.72 -14.32
N ARG A 50 13.30 5.35 -15.60
CA ARG A 50 12.49 6.08 -16.58
C ARG A 50 11.09 5.48 -16.55
N LEU A 51 10.07 6.21 -16.09
CA LEU A 51 8.74 5.63 -15.92
C LEU A 51 7.85 5.73 -17.16
N ASN A 52 8.07 6.73 -18.03
CA ASN A 52 7.23 6.93 -19.21
C ASN A 52 7.35 5.88 -20.33
N ASN A 53 8.08 4.79 -20.10
CA ASN A 53 8.12 3.62 -20.99
C ASN A 53 7.67 2.32 -20.29
N ASN A 54 7.26 2.35 -19.02
CA ASN A 54 6.86 1.15 -18.26
C ASN A 54 5.70 0.39 -18.91
N TRP A 55 4.70 1.09 -19.47
CA TRP A 55 3.63 0.42 -20.22
C TRP A 55 4.23 -0.39 -21.37
N TYR A 56 5.13 0.20 -22.15
CA TYR A 56 5.74 -0.46 -23.30
C TYR A 56 6.60 -1.64 -22.87
N ASN A 57 7.36 -1.48 -21.79
CA ASN A 57 8.30 -2.46 -21.24
C ASN A 57 7.62 -3.66 -20.57
N LEU A 58 6.34 -3.55 -20.20
CA LEU A 58 5.55 -4.65 -19.63
C LEU A 58 5.62 -5.96 -20.44
N ARG A 59 5.80 -5.87 -21.76
CA ARG A 59 5.86 -7.05 -22.65
C ARG A 59 7.26 -7.68 -22.80
N PHE A 60 8.31 -7.02 -22.31
CA PHE A 60 9.70 -7.41 -22.57
C PHE A 60 10.45 -7.87 -21.32
N TYR A 61 9.96 -7.54 -20.12
CA TYR A 61 10.64 -7.85 -18.87
C TYR A 61 9.78 -8.78 -18.00
N PRO A 62 10.40 -9.75 -17.32
CA PRO A 62 9.69 -10.55 -16.32
C PRO A 62 9.29 -9.66 -15.14
N LEU A 63 8.12 -9.94 -14.56
CA LEU A 63 7.62 -9.21 -13.39
C LEU A 63 7.89 -9.98 -12.11
N GLU A 64 8.51 -9.30 -11.15
CA GLU A 64 8.53 -9.76 -9.76
C GLU A 64 7.32 -9.21 -9.02
N LYS A 65 6.64 -10.05 -8.23
CA LYS A 65 5.54 -9.62 -7.35
C LYS A 65 6.12 -8.86 -6.17
N ALA A 66 5.97 -7.55 -6.18
CA ALA A 66 6.61 -6.66 -5.20
C ALA A 66 5.63 -5.59 -4.70
N MET A 67 5.50 -5.48 -3.39
CA MET A 67 4.64 -4.53 -2.71
C MET A 67 5.48 -3.57 -1.90
N TYR A 68 5.32 -2.27 -2.13
CA TYR A 68 5.96 -1.28 -1.28
C TYR A 68 5.26 -1.22 0.08
N TYR A 69 6.00 -0.95 1.15
CA TYR A 69 5.42 -0.70 2.46
C TYR A 69 6.00 0.55 3.12
N SER A 70 5.22 1.17 3.99
CA SER A 70 5.66 2.28 4.84
C SER A 70 5.20 2.01 6.27
N VAL A 71 6.00 2.40 7.27
CA VAL A 71 5.59 2.36 8.68
C VAL A 71 5.72 3.75 9.27
N VAL A 72 4.61 4.26 9.78
CA VAL A 72 4.55 5.49 10.58
C VAL A 72 4.06 5.10 11.97
N GLU A 73 4.65 5.69 13.00
CA GLU A 73 4.33 5.37 14.39
C GLU A 73 3.89 6.64 15.12
N CYS A 74 2.72 6.58 15.75
CA CYS A 74 2.28 7.57 16.73
C CYS A 74 2.16 6.92 18.12
N GLU A 75 1.85 7.70 19.15
CA GLU A 75 1.72 7.19 20.53
C GLU A 75 0.76 6.00 20.66
N THR A 76 -0.33 6.00 19.89
CA THR A 76 -1.44 5.05 20.05
C THR A 76 -1.49 3.98 18.97
N HIS A 77 -0.88 4.21 17.79
CA HIS A 77 -1.01 3.32 16.64
C HIS A 77 0.31 3.13 15.90
N TYR A 78 0.46 1.95 15.30
CA TYR A 78 1.28 1.76 14.11
C TYR A 78 0.38 2.00 12.88
N LEU A 79 0.87 2.77 11.92
CA LEU A 79 0.16 3.15 10.70
C LEU A 79 0.96 2.59 9.53
N ILE A 80 0.53 1.42 9.06
CA ILE A 80 1.30 0.60 8.12
C ILE A 80 0.64 0.66 6.74
N GLY A 81 1.34 1.28 5.80
CA GLY A 81 0.92 1.40 4.42
C GLY A 81 1.46 0.26 3.56
N TYR A 82 0.66 -0.24 2.63
CA TYR A 82 1.05 -1.21 1.61
C TYR A 82 0.60 -0.70 0.24
N TYR A 83 1.48 -0.70 -0.75
CA TYR A 83 1.24 -0.08 -2.04
C TYR A 83 1.55 -1.02 -3.19
N GLN A 84 0.59 -1.15 -4.09
CA GLN A 84 0.69 -1.97 -5.29
C GLN A 84 0.87 -1.05 -6.48
N TYR A 85 2.01 -1.16 -7.15
CA TYR A 85 2.23 -0.47 -8.42
C TYR A 85 1.96 -1.42 -9.58
N TYR A 86 1.21 -0.96 -10.56
CA TYR A 86 0.98 -1.66 -11.81
C TYR A 86 1.51 -0.79 -12.95
N PRO A 87 2.23 -1.34 -13.94
CA PRO A 87 2.71 -0.57 -15.09
C PRO A 87 1.58 0.01 -15.96
N ARG A 88 0.35 -0.54 -15.82
CA ARG A 88 -0.81 -0.18 -16.64
C ARG A 88 -2.11 -0.42 -15.88
N TYR A 89 -3.02 0.55 -15.97
CA TYR A 89 -4.44 0.38 -15.64
C TYR A 89 -5.22 -0.04 -16.90
N ALA A 90 -6.03 -1.09 -16.81
CA ALA A 90 -6.73 -1.68 -17.96
C ALA A 90 -8.26 -1.57 -17.91
N GLY A 91 -8.82 -0.86 -16.92
CA GLY A 91 -10.25 -0.54 -16.89
C GLY A 91 -10.68 0.46 -17.96
N GLY A 92 -11.94 0.92 -17.88
CA GLY A 92 -12.49 1.91 -18.81
C GLY A 92 -11.64 3.18 -18.87
N GLY A 93 -11.07 3.48 -20.05
CA GLY A 93 -10.17 4.64 -20.23
C GLY A 93 -8.72 4.40 -19.80
N GLY A 94 -8.25 3.14 -19.94
CA GLY A 94 -6.91 2.66 -19.60
C GLY A 94 -5.77 3.68 -19.75
N HIS A 95 -4.82 3.65 -18.81
CA HIS A 95 -3.74 4.62 -18.73
C HIS A 95 -2.44 4.01 -18.20
N GLU A 96 -1.35 4.73 -18.42
CA GLU A 96 -0.03 4.39 -17.87
C GLU A 96 -0.06 4.47 -16.36
N HIS A 97 0.61 3.50 -15.77
CA HIS A 97 0.66 3.28 -14.33
C HIS A 97 -0.70 2.99 -13.71
N ASP A 98 -0.63 2.41 -12.54
CA ASP A 98 -1.62 2.50 -11.49
C ASP A 98 -0.87 2.36 -10.16
N MET A 99 -1.39 3.00 -9.12
CA MET A 99 -0.89 2.75 -7.78
C MET A 99 -2.04 2.80 -6.79
N THR A 100 -2.23 1.69 -6.10
CA THR A 100 -3.28 1.50 -5.11
C THR A 100 -2.67 1.24 -3.75
N GLY A 101 -3.43 1.51 -2.69
CA GLY A 101 -2.90 1.52 -1.33
C GLY A 101 -3.85 0.93 -0.30
N ILE A 102 -3.26 0.35 0.74
CA ILE A 102 -3.91 -0.12 1.96
C ILE A 102 -3.21 0.53 3.15
N LEU A 103 -3.95 1.11 4.08
CA LEU A 103 -3.44 1.58 5.37
C LEU A 103 -4.06 0.73 6.48
N ALA A 104 -3.25 -0.06 7.15
CA ALA A 104 -3.61 -0.74 8.39
C ALA A 104 -3.25 0.18 9.57
N ALA A 105 -4.27 0.70 10.24
CA ALA A 105 -4.13 1.34 11.53
C ALA A 105 -4.23 0.28 12.61
N VAL A 106 -3.11 0.04 13.30
CA VAL A 106 -2.96 -0.98 14.33
C VAL A 106 -2.84 -0.28 15.67
N GLU A 107 -3.85 -0.38 16.51
CA GLU A 107 -3.81 0.12 17.88
C GLU A 107 -2.76 -0.64 18.68
N LYS A 108 -1.92 0.09 19.42
CA LYS A 108 -0.93 -0.51 20.31
C LYS A 108 -1.61 -1.04 21.55
N ILE A 109 -1.31 -2.28 21.89
CA ILE A 109 -1.76 -2.94 23.12
C ILE A 109 -0.55 -3.34 23.97
N ALA A 110 -0.79 -3.64 25.25
CA ALA A 110 0.27 -3.80 26.26
C ALA A 110 1.29 -4.91 25.95
N ASP A 111 0.92 -5.93 25.17
CA ASP A 111 1.80 -7.05 24.78
C ASP A 111 2.67 -6.73 23.55
N GLY A 112 2.49 -5.56 22.92
CA GLY A 112 3.23 -5.13 21.74
C GLY A 112 2.77 -5.74 20.42
N ALA A 113 1.88 -6.74 20.41
CA ALA A 113 1.40 -7.40 19.20
C ALA A 113 0.52 -6.46 18.34
N GLY A 114 -0.21 -5.56 18.99
CA GLY A 114 -1.13 -4.64 18.34
C GLY A 114 -2.48 -5.28 17.99
N GLN A 115 -3.48 -4.45 17.72
CA GLN A 115 -4.79 -4.88 17.24
C GLN A 115 -5.21 -4.05 16.01
N LEU A 116 -5.66 -4.70 14.94
CA LEU A 116 -6.19 -3.97 13.78
C LEU A 116 -7.43 -3.18 14.21
N ASP A 117 -7.30 -1.86 14.17
CA ASP A 117 -8.31 -0.90 14.60
C ASP A 117 -9.10 -0.37 13.39
N MET A 118 -8.41 -0.07 12.29
CA MET A 118 -9.05 0.33 11.04
C MET A 118 -8.22 -0.10 9.83
N LEU A 119 -8.92 -0.44 8.74
CA LEU A 119 -8.31 -0.62 7.43
C LEU A 119 -8.86 0.44 6.49
N VAL A 120 -7.99 1.14 5.76
CA VAL A 120 -8.38 2.09 4.71
C VAL A 120 -7.78 1.65 3.39
N THR A 121 -8.52 1.75 2.30
CA THR A 121 -7.99 1.53 0.95
C THR A 121 -8.12 2.78 0.09
N PHE A 122 -7.17 2.94 -0.82
CA PHE A 122 -7.24 3.88 -1.92
C PHE A 122 -7.02 3.14 -3.23
N SER A 123 -8.05 3.13 -4.08
CA SER A 123 -7.98 2.57 -5.43
C SER A 123 -8.99 3.27 -6.32
N ASN A 124 -8.70 3.44 -7.61
CA ASN A 124 -9.60 4.13 -8.56
C ASN A 124 -10.09 5.51 -8.09
N HIS A 125 -9.21 6.30 -7.47
CA HIS A 125 -9.53 7.59 -6.85
C HIS A 125 -10.61 7.55 -5.77
N ARG A 126 -10.90 6.37 -5.21
CA ARG A 126 -11.89 6.17 -4.15
C ARG A 126 -11.22 5.72 -2.88
N TRP A 127 -11.79 6.25 -1.79
CA TRP A 127 -11.41 5.93 -0.43
C TRP A 127 -12.48 5.04 0.17
N GLN A 128 -12.06 3.95 0.81
CA GLN A 128 -12.95 3.09 1.59
C GLN A 128 -12.31 2.79 2.94
N SER A 129 -13.13 2.57 3.96
CA SER A 129 -12.67 2.26 5.30
C SER A 129 -13.52 1.18 5.94
N TRP A 130 -12.88 0.31 6.73
CA TRP A 130 -13.53 -0.74 7.49
C TRP A 130 -13.04 -0.72 8.93
N ASP A 131 -13.96 -0.98 9.85
CA ASP A 131 -13.62 -1.32 11.23
C ASP A 131 -12.78 -2.61 11.23
N GLY A 132 -11.63 -2.58 11.90
CA GLY A 132 -10.68 -3.68 11.92
C GLY A 132 -11.29 -4.99 12.45
N ASN A 133 -12.27 -4.91 13.37
CA ASN A 133 -12.95 -6.11 13.89
C ASN A 133 -13.84 -6.81 12.85
N LYS A 134 -14.20 -6.13 11.75
CA LYS A 134 -15.02 -6.68 10.66
C LYS A 134 -14.18 -7.31 9.56
N VAL A 135 -12.91 -6.93 9.46
CA VAL A 135 -11.95 -7.47 8.50
C VAL A 135 -11.61 -8.91 8.90
N ARG A 136 -11.68 -9.83 7.95
CA ARG A 136 -11.24 -11.21 8.13
C ARG A 136 -9.72 -11.26 8.08
N ALA A 137 -9.15 -12.18 8.84
CA ALA A 137 -7.72 -12.44 8.81
C ALA A 137 -7.45 -13.94 8.69
N GLU A 138 -6.32 -14.28 8.07
CA GLU A 138 -5.75 -15.63 8.06
C GLU A 138 -4.39 -15.56 8.77
N ASN A 139 -4.21 -16.31 9.86
CA ASN A 139 -2.99 -16.27 10.68
C ASN A 139 -2.56 -14.84 11.12
N GLY A 140 -3.53 -13.95 11.36
CA GLY A 140 -3.27 -12.55 11.74
C GLY A 140 -3.14 -11.57 10.56
N HIS A 141 -3.04 -12.07 9.33
CA HIS A 141 -2.90 -11.25 8.12
C HIS A 141 -4.28 -10.80 7.59
N PRO A 142 -4.52 -9.49 7.39
CA PRO A 142 -5.77 -8.99 6.82
C PRO A 142 -6.03 -9.56 5.41
N LEU A 143 -7.25 -10.03 5.18
CA LEU A 143 -7.66 -10.55 3.88
C LEU A 143 -8.23 -9.44 2.99
N LEU A 144 -7.74 -9.36 1.76
CA LEU A 144 -8.18 -8.38 0.75
C LEU A 144 -8.53 -9.09 -0.55
N GLN A 145 -9.50 -8.55 -1.28
CA GLN A 145 -9.76 -8.91 -2.66
C GLN A 145 -9.34 -7.76 -3.58
N VAL A 146 -8.59 -8.08 -4.62
CA VAL A 146 -8.17 -7.14 -5.66
C VAL A 146 -8.83 -7.55 -6.96
N LYS A 147 -9.55 -6.62 -7.61
CA LYS A 147 -10.18 -6.88 -8.91
C LYS A 147 -9.15 -6.74 -10.03
N GLY A 148 -9.08 -7.71 -10.93
CA GLY A 148 -8.28 -7.59 -12.16
C GLY A 148 -8.70 -6.39 -13.02
N GLU A 149 -7.80 -5.93 -13.87
CA GLU A 149 -7.88 -4.79 -14.80
C GLU A 149 -7.99 -3.42 -14.14
N THR A 150 -8.78 -3.32 -13.07
CA THR A 150 -9.12 -2.07 -12.37
C THR A 150 -8.38 -1.89 -11.05
N HIS A 151 -7.73 -2.95 -10.55
CA HIS A 151 -7.00 -2.99 -9.27
C HIS A 151 -7.79 -2.46 -8.06
N GLU A 152 -9.12 -2.53 -8.13
CA GLU A 152 -9.97 -2.11 -7.02
C GLU A 152 -9.74 -3.01 -5.81
N ILE A 153 -9.44 -2.40 -4.66
CA ILE A 153 -9.16 -3.13 -3.42
C ILE A 153 -10.39 -3.08 -2.50
N ASN A 154 -10.86 -4.24 -2.11
CA ASN A 154 -11.93 -4.41 -1.13
C ASN A 154 -11.47 -5.29 0.04
N ALA A 155 -11.78 -4.88 1.28
CA ALA A 155 -11.53 -5.71 2.44
C ALA A 155 -12.47 -6.92 2.48
N CYS A 156 -11.92 -8.08 2.84
CA CYS A 156 -12.74 -9.26 3.07
C CYS A 156 -13.41 -9.18 4.44
N VAL A 157 -14.72 -8.93 4.47
CA VAL A 157 -15.47 -8.78 5.74
C VAL A 157 -16.33 -10.00 6.08
N LYS A 158 -16.57 -10.24 7.38
CA LYS A 158 -17.20 -11.47 7.93
C LYS A 158 -18.56 -11.87 7.34
N ASN A 159 -19.30 -10.94 6.71
CA ASN A 159 -20.68 -11.15 6.22
C ASN A 159 -20.88 -10.86 4.72
N ARG A 160 -19.83 -10.87 3.89
CA ARG A 160 -19.95 -10.70 2.43
C ARG A 160 -19.45 -11.91 1.67
N THR A 161 -20.16 -12.24 0.60
CA THR A 161 -19.75 -13.23 -0.40
C THR A 161 -18.70 -12.60 -1.32
N PHE A 162 -17.64 -13.35 -1.63
CA PHE A 162 -16.51 -12.89 -2.45
C PHE A 162 -16.68 -13.29 -3.91
N LEU A 163 -16.09 -12.51 -4.81
CA LEU A 163 -15.97 -12.91 -6.22
C LEU A 163 -15.14 -14.20 -6.31
N GLN A 164 -15.40 -15.03 -7.32
CA GLN A 164 -14.52 -16.16 -7.63
C GLN A 164 -13.10 -15.64 -7.93
N THR A 165 -12.10 -16.27 -7.31
CA THR A 165 -10.70 -15.85 -7.36
C THR A 165 -9.90 -16.83 -8.21
N SER A 166 -8.99 -16.32 -9.02
CA SER A 166 -8.09 -17.13 -9.84
C SER A 166 -6.70 -17.28 -9.23
N SER A 167 -6.31 -16.39 -8.31
CA SER A 167 -4.98 -16.39 -7.68
C SER A 167 -5.04 -15.88 -6.24
N ILE A 168 -4.14 -16.40 -5.40
CA ILE A 168 -3.96 -16.00 -4.00
C ILE A 168 -2.50 -15.65 -3.79
N TYR A 169 -2.23 -14.45 -3.26
CA TYR A 169 -0.89 -13.97 -2.93
C TYR A 169 -0.75 -13.75 -1.42
N ALA A 170 0.27 -14.34 -0.81
CA ALA A 170 0.61 -14.15 0.60
C ALA A 170 2.10 -13.81 0.74
N LEU A 171 2.54 -13.37 1.91
CA LEU A 171 3.97 -13.17 2.15
C LEU A 171 4.71 -14.52 2.01
N GLY A 172 5.82 -14.54 1.27
CA GLY A 172 6.61 -15.75 1.08
C GLY A 172 7.50 -16.06 2.28
N ALA A 173 7.09 -16.99 3.14
CA ALA A 173 7.96 -17.66 4.10
C ALA A 173 7.63 -19.17 4.13
N GLY A 174 8.66 -20.01 4.12
CA GLY A 174 8.58 -21.45 3.86
C GLY A 174 7.59 -22.22 4.75
N ASP A 175 6.99 -23.24 4.13
CA ASP A 175 6.21 -24.36 4.68
C ASP A 175 5.11 -24.03 5.70
N GLN A 176 3.99 -23.51 5.22
CA GLN A 176 2.74 -24.27 5.05
C GLN A 176 1.56 -23.33 4.84
N LEU A 177 1.24 -23.10 3.57
CA LEU A 177 -0.11 -22.95 3.03
C LEU A 177 0.05 -23.19 1.52
N LYS A 178 -0.85 -23.92 0.88
CA LYS A 178 -0.83 -24.11 -0.59
C LYS A 178 -1.06 -22.76 -1.27
N VAL A 179 0.02 -21.99 -1.44
CA VAL A 179 0.11 -20.63 -1.97
C VAL A 179 0.96 -20.71 -3.23
N HIS A 180 0.36 -20.64 -4.40
CA HIS A 180 1.16 -20.46 -5.61
C HIS A 180 1.44 -18.97 -5.82
N THR A 181 2.66 -18.61 -5.42
CA THR A 181 3.41 -17.35 -5.61
C THR A 181 3.15 -16.26 -4.56
N GLY A 182 4.04 -16.17 -3.57
CA GLY A 182 4.03 -15.03 -2.64
C GLY A 182 4.55 -13.74 -3.28
N TYR A 183 4.55 -12.65 -2.52
CA TYR A 183 5.13 -11.36 -2.92
C TYR A 183 6.25 -10.92 -1.96
N ARG A 184 7.15 -10.06 -2.46
CA ARG A 184 8.19 -9.41 -1.67
C ARG A 184 7.71 -8.06 -1.13
N LEU A 185 8.04 -7.77 0.12
CA LEU A 185 7.88 -6.44 0.71
C LEU A 185 9.13 -5.60 0.42
N ILE A 186 8.93 -4.34 0.01
CA ILE A 186 10.00 -3.39 -0.31
C ILE A 186 9.76 -2.09 0.47
N PRO A 187 10.75 -1.55 1.18
CA PRO A 187 10.59 -0.27 1.84
C PRO A 187 10.24 0.83 0.83
N LEU A 188 9.18 1.60 1.09
CA LEU A 188 8.77 2.72 0.23
C LEU A 188 9.87 3.78 0.14
N GLU A 189 10.77 3.83 1.12
CA GLU A 189 11.99 4.66 1.15
C GLU A 189 12.75 4.59 -0.18
N GLN A 190 12.84 3.41 -0.81
CA GLN A 190 13.53 3.25 -2.09
C GLN A 190 12.93 4.12 -3.21
N LEU A 191 11.62 4.33 -3.19
CA LEU A 191 10.92 5.19 -4.13
C LEU A 191 10.83 6.65 -3.62
N TRP A 192 10.66 6.83 -2.31
CA TRP A 192 10.58 8.14 -1.66
C TRP A 192 11.89 8.94 -1.76
N GLU A 193 13.05 8.29 -1.69
CA GLU A 193 14.35 8.94 -1.89
C GLU A 193 14.47 9.57 -3.28
N GLN A 194 13.74 9.02 -4.26
CA GLN A 194 13.70 9.50 -5.63
C GLN A 194 12.62 10.55 -5.90
N ARG A 195 11.87 11.00 -4.87
CA ARG A 195 10.70 11.90 -5.03
C ARG A 195 10.98 13.22 -5.75
N GLN A 196 12.23 13.65 -5.80
CA GLN A 196 12.67 14.87 -6.49
C GLN A 196 13.14 14.62 -7.92
N ASP A 197 13.14 13.37 -8.40
CA ASP A 197 13.51 13.04 -9.77
C ASP A 197 12.37 13.37 -10.74
N ILE A 198 12.27 14.66 -11.06
CA ILE A 198 11.16 15.27 -11.77
C ILE A 198 11.59 15.72 -13.17
N GLY A 199 10.80 15.37 -14.18
CA GLY A 199 10.94 15.83 -15.55
C GLY A 199 10.53 14.76 -16.57
N GLN A 200 10.56 15.12 -17.84
CA GLN A 200 10.30 14.19 -18.93
C GLN A 200 11.38 13.10 -19.00
N GLY A 201 10.97 11.83 -19.04
CA GLY A 201 11.87 10.68 -19.07
C GLY A 201 12.43 10.31 -17.70
N ARG A 202 11.89 10.88 -16.63
CA ARG A 202 12.29 10.62 -15.24
C ARG A 202 11.26 9.74 -14.53
N ILE A 203 11.33 9.69 -13.21
CA ILE A 203 10.34 8.96 -12.39
C ILE A 203 9.03 9.73 -12.31
N PHE A 204 9.10 11.04 -12.04
CA PHE A 204 7.92 11.87 -11.82
C PHE A 204 7.80 12.96 -12.88
N ALA A 205 6.60 13.21 -13.39
CA ALA A 205 6.35 14.38 -14.24
C ALA A 205 6.27 15.67 -13.41
N ARG A 206 5.81 15.54 -12.16
CA ARG A 206 5.71 16.61 -11.15
C ARG A 206 5.64 15.97 -9.77
N TRP A 207 5.70 16.76 -8.70
CA TRP A 207 5.66 16.27 -7.32
C TRP A 207 4.58 15.20 -7.10
N GLY A 208 5.05 13.97 -6.87
CA GLY A 208 4.22 12.81 -6.56
C GLY A 208 3.37 12.25 -7.69
N TYR A 209 3.46 12.75 -8.92
CA TYR A 209 2.78 12.16 -10.07
C TYR A 209 3.79 11.51 -11.02
N PHE A 210 3.59 10.23 -11.34
CA PHE A 210 4.49 9.48 -12.21
C PHE A 210 4.57 10.11 -13.61
N ASP A 211 5.76 10.07 -14.20
CA ASP A 211 5.95 10.48 -15.58
C ASP A 211 5.29 9.49 -16.54
N SER A 212 4.61 9.99 -17.56
CA SER A 212 3.82 9.19 -18.50
C SER A 212 3.88 9.80 -19.89
N TYR A 213 3.78 8.99 -20.94
CA TYR A 213 3.79 9.47 -22.32
C TYR A 213 2.48 10.18 -22.71
N ASN A 214 1.34 9.69 -22.22
CA ASN A 214 0.02 10.17 -22.65
C ASN A 214 -0.62 11.15 -21.66
N ALA A 215 -0.75 10.74 -20.39
CA ALA A 215 -1.46 11.52 -19.38
C ALA A 215 -0.94 11.22 -17.97
N VAL A 216 -0.56 12.29 -17.27
CA VAL A 216 -0.08 12.25 -15.89
C VAL A 216 -1.29 12.13 -14.95
N LYS A 217 -1.71 10.89 -14.66
CA LYS A 217 -2.92 10.59 -13.88
C LYS A 217 -2.65 10.01 -12.50
N VAL A 218 -1.58 9.22 -12.39
CA VAL A 218 -1.32 8.38 -11.23
C VAL A 218 -0.33 9.06 -10.31
N ALA A 219 -0.68 9.12 -9.03
CA ALA A 219 0.17 9.65 -7.99
C ALA A 219 0.74 8.54 -7.12
N ALA A 220 1.97 8.72 -6.64
CA ALA A 220 2.54 7.99 -5.52
C ALA A 220 1.86 8.40 -4.19
N PRO A 221 2.06 7.68 -3.08
CA PRO A 221 1.22 7.84 -1.89
C PRO A 221 1.35 9.20 -1.20
N TRP A 222 2.49 9.89 -1.37
CA TRP A 222 2.64 11.27 -0.87
C TRP A 222 1.87 12.32 -1.68
N GLY A 223 1.30 11.95 -2.82
CA GLY A 223 0.34 12.78 -3.57
C GLY A 223 -1.12 12.54 -3.15
N TRP A 224 -1.41 11.57 -2.29
CA TRP A 224 -2.78 11.21 -1.92
C TRP A 224 -3.25 12.00 -0.70
N ASN A 225 -4.35 12.74 -0.86
CA ASN A 225 -4.93 13.54 0.20
C ASN A 225 -6.39 13.16 0.40
N TYR A 226 -6.76 12.83 1.64
CA TYR A 226 -8.14 12.65 2.04
C TYR A 226 -8.56 13.82 2.94
N ARG A 227 -9.42 14.70 2.40
CA ARG A 227 -9.96 15.86 3.13
C ARG A 227 -8.85 16.64 3.87
N GLU A 228 -7.84 17.06 3.11
CA GLU A 228 -6.67 17.86 3.54
C GLU A 228 -5.56 17.09 4.28
N PHE A 229 -5.78 15.84 4.68
CA PHE A 229 -4.75 15.02 5.30
C PHE A 229 -4.05 14.14 4.28
N ASN A 230 -2.73 14.23 4.25
CA ASN A 230 -1.90 13.39 3.39
C ASN A 230 -1.80 11.96 3.94
N TRP A 231 -1.86 10.98 3.04
CA TRP A 231 -1.76 9.57 3.38
C TRP A 231 -0.49 9.21 4.16
N LEU A 232 0.66 9.81 3.82
CA LEU A 232 1.94 9.52 4.46
C LEU A 232 2.34 10.54 5.53
N ALA A 233 2.13 11.82 5.27
CA ALA A 233 2.56 12.86 6.20
C ALA A 233 1.63 12.98 7.43
N ASN A 234 0.33 12.65 7.28
CA ASN A 234 -0.69 12.80 8.32
C ASN A 234 -1.65 11.59 8.46
N PRO A 235 -1.16 10.33 8.46
CA PRO A 235 -2.03 9.16 8.48
C PRO A 235 -2.89 9.07 9.75
N GLY A 236 -2.38 9.53 10.90
CA GLY A 236 -3.11 9.47 12.17
C GLY A 236 -4.31 10.41 12.19
N GLU A 237 -4.13 11.64 11.71
CA GLU A 237 -5.21 12.61 11.51
C GLU A 237 -6.22 12.11 10.47
N MET A 238 -5.73 11.51 9.39
CA MET A 238 -6.57 10.92 8.35
C MET A 238 -7.49 9.82 8.92
N ILE A 239 -6.97 8.91 9.75
CA ILE A 239 -7.76 7.85 10.39
C ILE A 239 -8.82 8.43 11.35
N GLN A 240 -8.47 9.46 12.14
CA GLN A 240 -9.46 10.15 12.96
C GLN A 240 -10.60 10.74 12.13
N ARG A 241 -10.29 11.29 10.95
CA ARG A 241 -11.29 11.84 10.03
C ARG A 241 -12.21 10.76 9.46
N PHE A 242 -11.70 9.58 9.10
CA PHE A 242 -12.54 8.44 8.68
C PHE A 242 -13.52 7.99 9.75
N ARG A 243 -13.14 8.10 11.03
CA ARG A 243 -14.01 7.80 12.18
C ARG A 243 -15.09 8.84 12.42
N GLY A 244 -15.09 9.96 11.68
CA GLY A 244 -15.96 11.10 11.95
C GLY A 244 -15.68 11.78 13.30
N ARG A 245 -14.49 11.59 13.87
CA ARG A 245 -14.08 12.23 15.13
C ARG A 245 -13.56 13.64 14.86
N HIS A 246 -13.55 14.47 15.91
CA HIS A 246 -12.75 15.69 15.91
C HIS A 246 -11.28 15.30 15.69
N VAL A 247 -10.61 15.95 14.73
CA VAL A 247 -9.23 15.63 14.41
C VAL A 247 -8.30 16.43 15.31
N THR A 248 -7.47 15.74 16.09
CA THR A 248 -6.34 16.34 16.81
C THR A 248 -5.04 15.88 16.20
N ALA A 249 -4.03 16.75 16.22
CA ALA A 249 -2.69 16.38 15.77
C ALA A 249 -2.18 15.15 16.53
N CYS A 250 -1.63 14.18 15.81
CA CYS A 250 -1.00 13.02 16.40
C CYS A 250 0.44 13.36 16.82
N ASN A 251 0.84 12.91 18.00
CA ASN A 251 2.25 12.89 18.36
C ASN A 251 2.93 11.70 17.66
N TYR A 252 3.67 11.98 16.60
CA TYR A 252 4.41 10.96 15.84
C TYR A 252 5.72 10.65 16.54
N LEU A 253 5.93 9.37 16.87
CA LEU A 253 7.19 8.86 17.39
C LEU A 253 8.19 8.63 16.24
N SER A 254 7.68 8.27 15.06
CA SER A 254 8.46 8.15 13.82
C SER A 254 7.56 8.41 12.61
N ASN A 255 7.94 9.37 11.76
CA ASN A 255 7.33 9.57 10.45
C ASN A 255 8.38 10.11 9.45
N PRO A 256 9.02 9.27 8.62
CA PRO A 256 10.06 9.70 7.69
C PRO A 256 9.52 10.47 6.47
N TYR A 257 8.19 10.58 6.33
CA TYR A 257 7.53 11.18 5.18
C TYR A 257 6.91 12.55 5.48
N GLN A 258 7.09 13.07 6.69
CA GLN A 258 6.79 14.47 6.95
C GLN A 258 7.77 15.32 6.14
N VAL A 259 7.24 16.01 5.14
CA VAL A 259 7.98 17.06 4.46
C VAL A 259 8.03 18.21 5.46
N ASN A 260 9.17 18.42 6.10
CA ASN A 260 9.37 19.67 6.84
C ASN A 260 9.09 20.80 5.86
N ALA A 261 8.12 21.66 6.18
CA ALA A 261 8.09 22.96 5.55
C ALA A 261 9.45 23.60 5.88
N ILE A 262 10.16 24.09 4.87
CA ILE A 262 11.53 24.63 4.86
C ILE A 262 12.56 23.62 4.31
N GLU A 263 12.81 23.72 3.00
CA GLU A 263 14.05 24.31 2.46
C GLU A 263 13.70 25.22 1.27
#